data_AF-A0A7K4CSP1-F1
#
_entry.id   AF-A0A7K4CSP1-F1
#
_cell.length_a   1.000
_cell.length_b   1.000
_cell.length_c   1.000
_cell.angle_alpha   90.00
_cell.angle_beta   90.00
_cell.angle_gamma   90.00
#
_symmetry.space_group_name_H-M   'P 1'
#
loop_
_entity.id
_entity.type
_entity.pdbx_description
1 polymer ?
#
loop_
_entity_poly.entity_id
_entity_poly.type
_entity_poly.pdbx_seq_one_letter_code
_entity_poly.pdbx_strand_id
1 'polypeptide(L)'
;MSEKNLTTELKKELLDAFNLPTKGLKRRENTIMTRVNHDDLQVMEALVELGIFKSISESAAFLIHDSIASKQNYYHKILKIFREIKSKKLEAVATLLESVKEEKMQIDAELSAAAAKENIEGSGAGAIDDDDNDITGEKEALGEAARESMG
;
A
#
# COMPACT_ATOMS: atom_id res chain seq x y z
N MET A 1 -27.57 -3.24 -52.69
CA MET A 1 -26.30 -3.55 -51.99
C MET A 1 -26.39 -4.96 -51.44
N SER A 2 -25.30 -5.72 -51.44
CA SER A 2 -25.28 -7.05 -50.80
C SER A 2 -25.32 -6.91 -49.27
N GLU A 3 -26.04 -7.79 -48.60
CA GLU A 3 -26.17 -7.89 -47.13
C GLU A 3 -24.82 -7.91 -46.40
N LYS A 4 -23.79 -8.52 -47.02
CA LYS A 4 -22.41 -8.55 -46.51
C LYS A 4 -21.75 -7.17 -46.47
N ASN A 5 -22.04 -6.30 -47.44
CA ASN A 5 -21.49 -4.94 -47.46
C ASN A 5 -22.15 -4.07 -46.38
N LEU A 6 -23.46 -4.20 -46.20
CA LEU A 6 -24.21 -3.45 -45.19
C LEU A 6 -23.73 -3.77 -43.76
N THR A 7 -23.50 -5.05 -43.47
CA THR A 7 -23.02 -5.51 -42.15
C THR A 7 -21.63 -4.97 -41.83
N THR A 8 -20.76 -4.89 -42.83
CA THR A 8 -19.38 -4.39 -42.67
C THR A 8 -19.37 -2.89 -42.40
N GLU A 9 -20.24 -2.14 -43.09
CA GLU A 9 -20.35 -0.69 -42.96
C GLU A 9 -20.93 -0.28 -41.59
N LEU A 10 -22.01 -0.94 -41.15
CA LEU A 10 -22.60 -0.73 -39.82
C LEU A 10 -21.63 -1.05 -38.68
N LYS A 11 -20.85 -2.14 -38.83
CA LYS A 11 -19.83 -2.52 -37.84
C LYS A 11 -18.73 -1.47 -37.73
N LYS A 12 -18.33 -0.88 -38.86
CA LYS A 12 -17.34 0.19 -38.89
C LYS A 12 -17.84 1.44 -38.18
N GLU A 13 -19.05 1.88 -38.49
CA GLU A 13 -19.69 3.03 -37.85
C GLU A 13 -19.81 2.84 -36.32
N LEU A 14 -20.18 1.65 -35.88
CA LEU A 14 -20.25 1.30 -34.46
C LEU A 14 -18.88 1.35 -33.77
N LEU A 15 -17.84 0.80 -34.41
CA LEU A 15 -16.47 0.84 -33.90
C LEU A 15 -15.94 2.27 -33.82
N ASP A 16 -16.26 3.10 -34.81
CA ASP A 16 -15.89 4.52 -34.80
C ASP A 16 -16.60 5.25 -33.64
N ALA A 17 -17.87 4.94 -33.37
CA ALA A 17 -18.60 5.44 -32.20
C ALA A 17 -17.99 5.01 -30.85
N PHE A 18 -17.37 3.82 -30.80
CA PHE A 18 -16.67 3.30 -29.63
C PHE A 18 -15.19 3.71 -29.53
N ASN A 19 -14.65 4.38 -30.55
CA ASN A 19 -13.30 4.95 -30.50
C ASN A 19 -13.31 6.43 -30.10
N LEU A 20 -14.48 7.03 -29.80
CA LEU A 20 -14.52 8.39 -29.27
C LEU A 20 -13.75 8.47 -27.94
N PRO A 21 -13.00 9.56 -27.68
CA PRO A 21 -12.26 9.76 -26.43
C PRO A 21 -13.11 9.64 -25.16
N THR A 22 -14.43 9.84 -25.31
CA THR A 22 -15.45 9.76 -24.26
C THR A 22 -15.99 8.35 -24.02
N LYS A 23 -15.80 7.41 -24.95
CA LYS A 23 -16.27 6.01 -24.88
C LYS A 23 -15.07 5.08 -25.02
N GLY A 24 -14.20 5.08 -24.01
CA GLY A 24 -12.82 4.59 -24.14
C GLY A 24 -12.63 3.07 -24.25
N LEU A 25 -12.02 2.64 -25.35
CA LEU A 25 -11.10 1.50 -25.40
C LEU A 25 -9.70 1.96 -24.94
N LYS A 26 -9.53 2.27 -23.64
CA LYS A 26 -8.22 2.68 -23.09
C LYS A 26 -7.35 1.47 -22.74
N ARG A 27 -6.02 1.70 -22.65
CA ARG A 27 -5.04 0.70 -22.20
C ARG A 27 -5.45 0.14 -20.83
N ARG A 28 -5.47 -1.19 -20.72
CA ARG A 28 -5.88 -1.92 -19.51
C ARG A 28 -4.64 -2.21 -18.68
N GLU A 29 -4.58 -1.69 -17.46
CA GLU A 29 -3.44 -1.87 -16.54
C GLU A 29 -3.78 -2.76 -15.34
N ASN A 30 -5.07 -2.90 -15.00
CA ASN A 30 -5.52 -3.61 -13.80
C ASN A 30 -6.49 -4.74 -14.16
N THR A 31 -6.36 -5.87 -13.45
CA THR A 31 -7.26 -7.03 -13.58
C THR A 31 -8.11 -7.17 -12.33
N ILE A 32 -9.42 -7.37 -12.51
CA ILE A 32 -10.35 -7.73 -11.45
C ILE A 32 -11.02 -9.05 -11.80
N MET A 33 -11.23 -9.91 -10.80
CA MET A 33 -12.05 -11.12 -10.92
C MET A 33 -13.38 -10.85 -10.21
N THR A 34 -14.50 -11.07 -10.89
CA THR A 34 -15.84 -10.82 -10.32
C THR A 34 -16.83 -11.90 -10.73
N ARG A 35 -17.88 -12.08 -9.92
CA ARG A 35 -19.06 -12.83 -10.32
C ARG A 35 -20.00 -11.91 -11.11
N VAL A 36 -20.61 -12.43 -12.16
CA VAL A 36 -21.61 -11.75 -12.98
C VAL A 36 -22.83 -12.65 -13.15
N ASN A 37 -23.99 -12.07 -13.38
CA ASN A 37 -25.19 -12.84 -13.68
C ASN A 37 -25.07 -13.48 -15.06
N HIS A 38 -25.83 -14.55 -15.28
CA HIS A 38 -25.80 -15.31 -16.53
C HIS A 38 -26.24 -14.44 -17.73
N ASP A 39 -27.29 -13.64 -17.55
CA ASP A 39 -27.83 -12.78 -18.61
C ASP A 39 -26.82 -11.71 -19.05
N ASP A 40 -26.12 -11.09 -18.10
CA ASP A 40 -25.07 -10.12 -18.41
C ASP A 40 -23.90 -10.77 -19.17
N LEU A 41 -23.54 -12.00 -18.80
CA LEU A 41 -22.52 -12.77 -19.49
C LEU A 41 -22.91 -13.07 -20.93
N GLN A 42 -24.15 -13.51 -21.17
CA GLN A 42 -24.65 -13.77 -22.53
C GLN A 42 -24.59 -12.52 -23.41
N VAL A 43 -24.93 -11.34 -22.86
CA VAL A 43 -24.80 -10.08 -23.61
C VAL A 43 -23.35 -9.81 -24.00
N MET A 44 -22.40 -10.00 -23.07
CA MET A 44 -20.98 -9.82 -23.36
C MET A 44 -20.46 -10.84 -24.40
N GLU A 45 -20.89 -12.10 -24.32
CA GLU A 45 -20.57 -13.14 -25.30
C GLU A 45 -21.11 -12.79 -26.68
N ALA A 46 -22.38 -12.37 -26.78
CA ALA A 46 -22.99 -11.95 -28.04
C ALA A 46 -22.22 -10.79 -28.69
N LEU A 47 -21.77 -9.80 -27.90
CA LEU A 47 -20.97 -8.69 -28.43
C LEU A 47 -19.60 -9.17 -28.96
N VAL A 48 -19.02 -10.21 -28.39
CA VAL A 48 -17.79 -10.83 -28.88
C VAL A 48 -18.05 -11.67 -30.14
N GLU A 49 -19.13 -12.44 -30.17
CA GLU A 49 -19.52 -13.26 -31.32
C GLU A 49 -19.84 -12.41 -32.55
N LEU A 50 -20.47 -11.25 -32.36
CA LEU A 50 -20.68 -10.24 -33.41
C LEU A 50 -19.36 -9.54 -33.82
N GLY A 51 -18.28 -9.82 -33.10
CA GLY A 51 -16.95 -9.26 -33.29
C GLY A 51 -16.90 -7.75 -33.04
N ILE A 52 -17.79 -7.23 -32.21
CA ILE A 52 -17.78 -5.84 -31.75
C ILE A 52 -16.61 -5.65 -30.78
N PHE A 53 -16.40 -6.62 -29.90
CA PHE A 53 -15.23 -6.70 -29.03
C PHE A 53 -14.41 -7.96 -29.34
N LYS A 54 -13.10 -7.92 -29.06
CA LYS A 54 -12.18 -9.04 -29.28
C LYS A 54 -12.24 -10.08 -28.17
N SER A 55 -12.80 -9.73 -27.01
CA SER A 55 -12.90 -10.61 -25.84
C SER A 55 -13.97 -10.14 -24.86
N ILE A 56 -14.43 -11.06 -24.00
CA ILE A 56 -15.39 -10.75 -22.93
C ILE A 56 -14.81 -9.69 -21.98
N SER A 57 -13.52 -9.80 -21.65
CA SER A 57 -12.83 -8.81 -20.80
C SER A 57 -12.83 -7.38 -21.40
N GLU A 58 -12.81 -7.28 -22.73
CA GLU A 58 -12.88 -5.99 -23.43
C GLU A 58 -14.29 -5.42 -23.39
N SER A 59 -15.29 -6.25 -23.65
CA SER A 59 -16.70 -5.89 -23.52
C SER A 59 -17.01 -5.40 -22.11
N ALA A 60 -16.58 -6.14 -21.09
CA ALA A 60 -16.75 -5.76 -19.69
C ALA A 60 -16.08 -4.41 -19.38
N ALA A 61 -14.82 -4.23 -19.79
CA ALA A 61 -14.09 -2.99 -19.55
C ALA A 61 -14.80 -1.77 -20.20
N PHE A 62 -15.29 -1.94 -21.43
CA PHE A 62 -16.03 -0.91 -22.14
C PHE A 62 -17.33 -0.55 -21.40
N LEU A 63 -18.15 -1.55 -21.06
CA LEU A 63 -19.43 -1.35 -20.40
C LEU A 63 -19.28 -0.71 -19.01
N ILE A 64 -18.27 -1.14 -18.24
CA ILE A 64 -17.94 -0.53 -16.94
C ILE A 64 -17.53 0.93 -17.14
N HIS A 65 -16.67 1.22 -18.13
CA HIS A 65 -16.22 2.58 -18.39
C HIS A 65 -17.36 3.50 -18.83
N ASP A 66 -18.18 3.08 -19.80
CA ASP A 66 -19.34 3.85 -20.28
C ASP A 66 -20.34 4.12 -19.13
N SER A 67 -20.59 3.12 -18.28
CA SER A 67 -21.44 3.27 -17.09
C SER A 67 -20.86 4.28 -16.09
N ILE A 68 -19.56 4.23 -15.81
CA ILE A 68 -18.89 5.20 -14.92
C ILE A 68 -18.91 6.61 -15.54
N ALA A 69 -18.60 6.72 -16.83
CA ALA A 69 -18.59 7.99 -17.55
C ALA A 69 -19.98 8.64 -17.58
N SER A 70 -21.05 7.85 -17.79
CA SER A 70 -22.43 8.34 -17.80
C SER A 70 -22.88 8.98 -16.48
N LYS A 71 -22.26 8.58 -15.35
CA LYS A 71 -22.56 9.10 -14.01
C LYS A 71 -21.35 9.78 -13.37
N GLN A 72 -20.41 10.30 -14.17
CA GLN A 72 -19.11 10.79 -13.73
C GLN A 72 -19.19 11.81 -12.58
N ASN A 73 -20.18 12.71 -12.62
CA ASN A 73 -20.37 13.74 -11.60
C ASN A 73 -20.63 13.15 -10.20
N TYR A 74 -21.42 12.08 -10.11
CA TYR A 74 -21.70 11.41 -8.84
C TYR A 74 -20.49 10.64 -8.34
N TYR A 75 -19.85 9.88 -9.21
CA TYR A 75 -18.65 9.12 -8.85
C TYR A 75 -17.49 10.04 -8.42
N HIS A 76 -17.34 11.22 -9.02
CA HIS A 76 -16.36 12.22 -8.55
C HIS A 76 -16.64 12.71 -7.13
N LYS A 77 -17.91 12.98 -6.79
CA LYS A 77 -18.29 13.36 -5.43
C LYS A 77 -18.01 12.25 -4.42
N ILE A 78 -18.34 11.00 -4.77
CA ILE A 78 -18.03 9.82 -3.94
C ILE A 78 -16.53 9.68 -3.71
N LEU A 79 -15.72 9.80 -4.77
CA LEU A 79 -14.26 9.73 -4.67
C LEU A 79 -13.68 10.84 -3.79
N LYS A 80 -14.24 12.05 -3.84
CA LYS A 80 -13.84 13.15 -2.94
C LYS A 80 -14.07 12.77 -1.48
N ILE A 81 -15.29 12.33 -1.14
CA ILE A 81 -15.65 11.93 0.23
C ILE A 81 -14.77 10.77 0.70
N PHE A 82 -14.53 9.77 -0.16
CA PHE A 82 -13.66 8.64 0.17
C PHE A 82 -12.24 9.09 0.54
N ARG A 83 -11.66 10.03 -0.21
CA ARG A 83 -10.32 10.59 0.08
C ARG A 83 -10.29 11.33 1.41
N GLU A 84 -11.34 12.12 1.71
CA GLU A 84 -11.47 12.81 2.99
C GLU A 84 -11.53 11.83 4.15
N ILE A 85 -12.33 10.76 4.04
CA ILE A 85 -12.41 9.70 5.06
C ILE A 85 -11.04 9.03 5.24
N LYS A 86 -10.35 8.70 4.14
CA LYS A 86 -9.03 8.08 4.20
C LYS A 86 -8.01 8.99 4.90
N SER A 87 -8.04 10.28 4.60
CA SER A 87 -7.18 11.28 5.25
C SER A 87 -7.45 11.35 6.74
N LYS A 88 -8.71 11.47 7.15
CA LYS A 88 -9.10 11.54 8.57
C LYS A 88 -8.73 10.28 9.34
N LYS A 89 -8.88 9.10 8.72
CA LYS A 89 -8.44 7.82 9.32
C LYS A 89 -6.93 7.82 9.56
N LEU A 90 -6.15 8.32 8.60
CA LEU A 90 -4.70 8.41 8.74
C LEU A 90 -4.29 9.39 9.83
N GLU A 91 -4.92 10.57 9.87
CA GLU A 91 -4.70 11.60 10.90
C GLU A 91 -4.96 11.04 12.30
N ALA A 92 -6.10 10.36 12.52
CA ALA A 92 -6.41 9.77 13.81
C ALA A 92 -5.36 8.74 14.28
N VAL A 93 -4.86 7.91 13.37
CA VAL A 93 -3.79 6.95 13.69
C VAL A 93 -2.47 7.67 13.98
N ALA A 94 -2.15 8.71 13.22
CA ALA A 94 -0.94 9.50 13.42
C ALA A 94 -0.94 10.22 14.77
N THR A 95 -2.08 10.78 15.19
CA THR A 95 -2.23 11.44 16.49
C THR A 95 -1.93 10.48 17.65
N LEU A 96 -2.48 9.27 17.62
CA LEU A 96 -2.21 8.26 18.65
C LEU A 96 -0.75 7.78 18.62
N LEU A 97 -0.18 7.62 17.42
CA LEU A 97 1.22 7.25 17.29
C LEU A 97 2.14 8.30 17.93
N GLU A 98 1.81 9.58 17.81
CA GLU A 98 2.62 10.65 18.38
C GLU A 98 2.57 10.64 19.91
N SER A 99 1.40 10.45 20.52
CA SER A 99 1.31 10.35 22.00
C SER A 99 2.12 9.18 22.54
N VAL A 100 2.10 8.03 21.86
CA VAL A 100 2.91 6.86 22.27
C VAL A 100 4.41 7.13 22.16
N LYS A 101 4.86 7.89 21.15
CA LYS A 101 6.27 8.28 21.04
C LYS A 101 6.67 9.25 22.15
N GLU A 102 5.82 10.22 22.45
CA GLU A 102 6.06 11.19 23.53
C GLU A 102 6.19 10.48 24.89
N GLU A 103 5.28 9.54 25.19
CA GLU A 103 5.36 8.70 26.39
C GLU A 103 6.66 7.88 26.43
N LYS A 104 7.04 7.26 25.30
CA LYS A 104 8.28 6.48 25.22
C LYS A 104 9.53 7.34 25.44
N MET A 105 9.59 8.54 24.84
CA MET A 105 10.72 9.46 25.05
C MET A 105 10.83 9.91 26.51
N GLN A 106 9.72 10.11 27.20
CA GLN A 106 9.71 10.44 28.62
C GLN A 106 10.22 9.27 29.47
N ILE A 107 9.77 8.05 29.19
CA ILE A 107 10.26 6.83 29.87
C ILE A 107 11.75 6.62 29.63
N ASP A 108 12.22 6.74 28.39
CA ASP A 108 13.63 6.60 28.03
C ASP A 108 14.49 7.68 28.72
N ALA A 109 13.98 8.92 28.84
CA ALA A 109 14.65 10.00 29.55
C ALA A 109 14.72 9.76 31.07
N GLU A 110 13.63 9.30 31.70
CA GLU A 110 13.59 8.97 33.13
C GLU A 110 14.51 7.80 33.49
N LEU A 111 14.54 6.74 32.67
CA LEU A 111 15.47 5.62 32.82
C LEU A 111 16.93 6.06 32.72
N SER A 112 17.25 6.97 31.78
CA SER A 112 18.60 7.53 31.64
C SER A 112 19.01 8.41 32.83
N ALA A 113 18.06 9.18 33.40
CA ALA A 113 18.29 10.04 34.55
C ALA A 113 18.44 9.22 35.85
N ALA A 114 17.72 8.11 35.99
CA ALA A 114 17.86 7.17 37.09
C ALA A 114 19.23 6.47 37.08
N ALA A 115 19.67 5.98 35.90
CA ALA A 115 20.99 5.36 35.74
C ALA A 115 22.15 6.34 36.01
N ALA A 116 21.97 7.63 35.73
CA ALA A 116 22.96 8.66 36.03
C ALA A 116 23.08 8.98 37.55
N LYS A 117 22.01 8.77 38.33
CA LYS A 117 22.02 8.98 39.79
C LYS A 117 22.71 7.84 40.55
N GLU A 118 22.54 6.60 40.11
CA GLU A 118 23.26 5.45 40.71
C GLU A 118 24.79 5.56 40.55
N ASN A 119 25.28 6.21 39.49
CA ASN A 119 26.72 6.40 39.27
C ASN A 119 27.37 7.51 40.11
N ILE A 120 26.59 8.35 40.82
CA ILE A 120 27.12 9.45 41.63
C ILE A 120 27.23 9.06 43.11
N GLU A 121 26.43 8.10 43.59
CA GLU A 121 26.50 7.61 44.98
C GLU A 121 27.58 6.52 45.21
N GLY A 122 28.22 6.03 44.15
CA GLY A 122 29.31 5.05 44.23
C GLY A 122 30.72 5.63 44.47
N SER A 123 30.91 6.95 44.48
CA SER A 123 32.24 7.57 44.56
C SER A 123 32.43 8.47 45.78
N GLY A 124 31.97 8.02 46.97
CA GLY A 124 32.05 8.80 48.20
C GLY A 124 32.45 8.00 49.43
N ALA A 125 33.76 8.07 49.75
CA ALA A 125 34.43 7.85 51.04
C ALA A 125 34.89 6.44 51.44
N GLY A 126 36.22 6.31 51.61
CA GLY A 126 36.83 5.28 52.46
C GLY A 126 38.32 5.01 52.19
N ALA A 127 39.20 5.97 52.47
CA ALA A 127 40.64 5.70 52.63
C ALA A 127 40.89 4.98 53.96
N ILE A 128 41.53 3.81 53.94
CA ILE A 128 42.37 3.25 55.02
C ILE A 128 43.55 2.52 54.39
N ASP A 129 44.70 2.82 54.96
CA ASP A 129 46.08 2.50 54.60
C ASP A 129 46.49 1.02 54.70
N ASP A 130 47.62 0.73 54.04
CA ASP A 130 48.71 -0.22 54.36
C ASP A 130 48.37 -1.66 54.80
N ASP A 131 48.63 -2.63 53.91
CA ASP A 131 49.80 -3.54 54.00
C ASP A 131 49.59 -4.82 53.15
N ASP A 132 50.68 -5.25 52.52
CA ASP A 132 50.98 -6.61 52.06
C ASP A 132 50.03 -7.33 51.08
N ASN A 133 50.41 -7.45 49.81
CA ASN A 133 51.38 -8.48 49.40
C ASN A 133 51.49 -8.54 47.87
N ASP A 134 52.73 -8.77 47.48
CA ASP A 134 53.32 -8.65 46.18
C ASP A 134 53.12 -9.94 45.34
N ILE A 135 53.30 -9.76 44.03
CA ILE A 135 53.72 -10.75 43.01
C ILE A 135 52.67 -11.58 42.25
N THR A 136 52.37 -11.05 41.05
CA THR A 136 52.32 -11.67 39.70
C THR A 136 51.60 -13.01 39.50
N GLY A 137 50.79 -13.23 38.46
CA GLY A 137 50.57 -12.50 37.22
C GLY A 137 50.10 -13.51 36.18
N GLU A 138 49.07 -13.21 35.42
CA GLU A 138 48.85 -13.83 34.12
C GLU A 138 47.99 -12.90 33.25
N LYS A 139 48.56 -12.59 32.10
CA LYS A 139 48.05 -11.70 31.07
C LYS A 139 47.24 -12.49 30.05
N GLU A 140 46.34 -11.75 29.37
CA GLU A 140 45.99 -11.89 27.94
C GLU A 140 45.14 -13.09 27.49
N ALA A 141 43.90 -12.79 27.06
CA ALA A 141 43.50 -12.77 25.64
C ALA A 141 41.99 -12.41 25.58
N LEU A 142 41.60 -11.17 25.27
CA LEU A 142 41.32 -10.65 23.92
C LEU A 142 40.47 -11.57 23.02
N GLY A 143 39.25 -11.11 22.76
CA GLY A 143 38.80 -10.91 21.38
C GLY A 143 37.86 -11.95 20.78
N GLU A 144 36.77 -11.42 20.23
CA GLU A 144 36.21 -11.83 18.94
C GLU A 144 35.17 -12.97 18.91
N ALA A 145 33.89 -12.59 18.92
CA ALA A 145 32.83 -13.30 18.18
C ALA A 145 31.57 -12.42 18.06
N ALA A 146 31.62 -11.41 17.19
CA ALA A 146 30.43 -10.84 16.59
C ALA A 146 30.53 -10.99 15.07
N ARG A 147 29.45 -11.54 14.48
CA ARG A 147 29.21 -11.85 13.05
C ARG A 147 29.85 -13.18 12.63
N GLU A 148 29.13 -14.15 12.07
CA GLU A 148 28.22 -14.02 10.93
C GLU A 148 27.37 -15.31 10.76
N SER A 149 26.14 -15.17 10.26
CA SER A 149 25.49 -16.13 9.35
C SER A 149 25.12 -17.55 9.86
N MET A 150 24.04 -17.66 10.64
CA MET A 150 23.08 -18.76 10.47
C MET A 150 22.03 -18.26 9.44
N GLY A 151 21.60 -18.99 8.43
CA GLY A 151 21.56 -20.43 8.20
C GLY A 151 20.25 -20.69 7.46
#